data_AF-A0ABD1WMK5-F1
#
_entry.id   AF-A0ABD1WMK5-F1
#
_cell.length_a   1.000
_cell.length_b   1.000
_cell.length_c   1.000
_cell.angle_alpha   90.00
_cell.angle_beta   90.00
_cell.angle_gamma   90.00
#
_symmetry.space_group_name_H-M   'P 1'
#
loop_
_entity.id
_entity.type
_entity.pdbx_description
1 polymer ?
#
loop_
_entity_poly.entity_id
_entity_poly.type
_entity_poly.pdbx_seq_one_letter_code
_entity_poly.pdbx_strand_id
1 'polypeptide(L)'
;MENFLNKQPVRDALGVGDIDFVSCSSAVYDAMVTDWMRNLEVGIPTLLEDGIKLLVYAGEYDLICNWLVCQWIMRWMKGTTGALKFILGLMLMRTPSICIMPTIQSNHNSNLN
;
A
#
# COMPACT_ATOMS: atom_id res chain seq x y z
N MET A 1 -4.26 -20.45 0.31
CA MET A 1 -5.12 -19.47 1.00
C MET A 1 -6.59 -19.78 0.81
N GLU A 2 -7.06 -19.84 -0.45
CA GLU A 2 -8.47 -20.01 -0.81
C GLU A 2 -9.13 -21.24 -0.17
N ASN A 3 -8.48 -22.42 -0.25
CA ASN A 3 -8.98 -23.64 0.40
C ASN A 3 -9.16 -23.52 1.92
N PHE A 4 -8.38 -22.68 2.59
CA PHE A 4 -8.50 -22.49 4.04
C PHE A 4 -9.64 -21.51 4.36
N LEU A 5 -9.70 -20.39 3.65
CA LEU A 5 -10.71 -19.34 3.86
C LEU A 5 -12.13 -19.80 3.47
N ASN A 6 -12.25 -20.78 2.58
CA ASN A 6 -13.54 -21.37 2.19
C ASN A 6 -14.04 -22.49 3.12
N LYS A 7 -13.30 -22.85 4.19
CA LYS A 7 -13.81 -23.83 5.16
C LYS A 7 -14.94 -23.24 5.98
N GLN A 8 -16.03 -24.00 6.16
CA GLN A 8 -17.20 -23.56 6.94
C GLN A 8 -16.83 -23.01 8.33
N PRO A 9 -16.00 -23.67 9.16
CA PRO A 9 -15.64 -23.14 10.48
C PRO A 9 -14.89 -21.80 10.42
N VAL A 10 -14.14 -21.54 9.35
CA VAL A 10 -13.40 -20.28 9.15
C VAL A 10 -14.36 -19.18 8.72
N ARG A 11 -15.30 -19.47 7.82
CA ARG A 11 -16.34 -18.52 7.38
C ARG A 11 -17.28 -18.14 8.51
N ASP A 12 -17.68 -19.12 9.33
CA ASP A 12 -18.52 -18.90 10.51
C ASP A 12 -17.81 -18.01 11.54
N ALA A 13 -16.50 -18.24 11.77
CA ALA A 13 -15.70 -17.42 12.68
C ALA A 13 -15.51 -15.98 12.18
N LEU A 14 -15.45 -15.77 10.85
CA LEU A 14 -15.34 -14.45 10.23
C LEU A 14 -16.70 -13.76 10.04
N GLY A 15 -17.83 -14.48 10.17
CA GLY A 15 -19.18 -13.94 10.01
C GLY A 15 -19.54 -13.55 8.57
N VAL A 16 -18.89 -14.15 7.56
CA VAL A 16 -19.03 -13.76 6.14
C VAL A 16 -20.18 -14.46 5.41
N GLY A 17 -20.93 -15.31 6.10
CA GLY A 17 -22.06 -16.06 5.53
C GLY A 17 -21.61 -17.08 4.47
N ASP A 18 -22.47 -17.31 3.47
CA ASP A 18 -22.25 -18.30 2.42
C ASP A 18 -21.70 -17.69 1.11
N ILE A 19 -20.63 -16.91 1.21
CA ILE A 19 -19.91 -16.33 0.06
C ILE A 19 -18.61 -17.08 -0.18
N ASP A 20 -18.30 -17.39 -1.43
CA ASP A 20 -17.03 -18.02 -1.81
C ASP A 20 -15.90 -16.98 -1.85
N PHE A 21 -14.82 -17.27 -1.15
CA PHE A 21 -13.59 -16.50 -1.20
C PHE A 21 -12.80 -16.84 -2.47
N VAL A 22 -12.50 -15.80 -3.25
CA VAL A 22 -11.53 -15.81 -4.35
C VAL A 22 -10.48 -14.73 -4.10
N SER A 23 -9.23 -14.98 -4.46
CA SER A 23 -8.15 -14.02 -4.19
C SER A 23 -8.23 -12.76 -5.06
N CYS A 24 -8.64 -12.90 -6.33
CA CYS A 24 -8.77 -11.80 -7.29
C CYS A 24 -10.00 -12.02 -8.18
N SER A 25 -10.88 -11.02 -8.28
CA SER A 25 -12.08 -11.08 -9.14
C SER A 25 -11.77 -10.53 -10.53
N SER A 26 -12.00 -11.34 -11.57
CA SER A 26 -11.86 -10.91 -12.97
C SER A 26 -12.87 -9.83 -13.34
N ALA A 27 -14.11 -9.91 -12.83
CA ALA A 27 -15.13 -8.91 -13.11
C ALA A 27 -14.73 -7.50 -12.61
N VAL A 28 -14.11 -7.43 -11.43
CA VAL A 28 -13.59 -6.16 -10.89
C VAL A 28 -12.36 -5.71 -11.68
N TYR A 29 -11.46 -6.65 -12.01
CA TYR A 29 -10.29 -6.35 -12.83
C TYR A 29 -10.69 -5.72 -14.17
N ASP A 30 -11.61 -6.35 -14.90
CA ASP A 30 -12.09 -5.90 -16.22
C ASP A 30 -12.79 -4.53 -16.13
N ALA A 31 -13.56 -4.29 -15.06
CA ALA A 31 -14.20 -3.00 -14.83
C ALA A 31 -13.19 -1.86 -14.59
N MET A 32 -12.01 -2.17 -14.04
CA MET A 32 -10.97 -1.19 -13.70
C MET A 32 -9.83 -1.09 -14.72
N VAL A 33 -9.89 -1.82 -15.84
CA VAL A 33 -8.82 -1.81 -16.87
C VAL A 33 -8.50 -0.40 -17.36
N THR A 34 -9.49 0.49 -17.43
CA THR A 34 -9.27 1.87 -17.91
C THR A 34 -8.45 2.75 -16.96
N ASP A 35 -8.32 2.36 -15.69
CA ASP A 35 -7.51 3.08 -14.71
C ASP A 35 -6.02 2.74 -14.83
N TRP A 36 -5.68 1.62 -15.48
CA TRP A 36 -4.30 1.12 -15.58
C TRP A 36 -3.32 2.14 -16.17
N MET A 37 -3.76 2.91 -17.17
CA MET A 37 -2.91 3.87 -17.89
C MET A 37 -3.10 5.32 -17.41
N ARG A 38 -3.79 5.54 -16.30
CA ARG A 38 -3.98 6.90 -15.75
C ARG A 38 -2.76 7.30 -14.93
N ASN A 39 -2.35 8.56 -15.07
CA ASN A 39 -1.27 9.11 -14.26
C ASN A 39 -1.80 9.48 -12.87
N LEU A 40 -1.53 8.63 -11.88
CA LEU A 40 -1.89 8.85 -10.48
C LEU A 40 -0.81 9.62 -9.70
N GLU A 41 0.38 9.81 -10.28
CA GLU A 41 1.52 10.43 -9.61
C GLU A 41 1.29 11.92 -9.33
N VAL A 42 0.47 12.58 -10.16
CA VAL A 42 0.21 14.03 -10.10
C VAL A 42 -0.47 14.49 -8.81
N GLY A 43 -1.19 13.61 -8.10
CA GLY A 43 -1.87 13.95 -6.84
C GLY A 43 -0.97 13.81 -5.61
N ILE A 44 0.19 13.17 -5.73
CA ILE A 44 1.06 12.91 -4.58
C ILE A 44 1.76 14.19 -4.07
N PRO A 45 2.24 15.11 -4.93
CA PRO A 45 2.84 16.37 -4.49
C PRO A 45 1.94 17.19 -3.54
N THR A 46 0.64 17.31 -3.86
CA THR A 46 -0.30 18.09 -3.03
C THR A 46 -0.49 17.47 -1.65
N LEU A 47 -0.52 16.12 -1.57
CA LEU A 47 -0.61 15.42 -0.28
C LEU A 47 0.63 15.64 0.61
N LEU A 48 1.81 15.75 -0.01
CA LEU A 48 3.06 16.03 0.71
C LEU A 48 3.12 17.48 1.21
N GLU A 49 2.62 18.43 0.43
CA GLU A 49 2.49 19.84 0.81
C GLU A 49 1.53 20.03 1.99
N ASP A 50 0.47 19.22 2.06
CA ASP A 50 -0.47 19.16 3.19
C ASP A 50 0.13 18.50 4.47
N GLY A 51 1.40 18.11 4.43
CA GLY A 51 2.14 17.58 5.59
C GLY A 51 1.92 16.08 5.83
N ILE A 52 1.34 15.35 4.88
CA ILE A 52 1.17 13.90 4.96
C ILE A 52 2.53 13.23 4.71
N LYS A 53 2.92 12.32 5.61
CA LYS A 53 4.19 11.57 5.47
C LYS A 53 4.01 10.39 4.53
N LEU A 54 4.91 10.27 3.55
CA LEU A 54 4.92 9.18 2.57
C LEU A 54 6.11 8.23 2.81
N LEU A 55 5.83 6.92 2.77
CA LEU A 55 6.84 5.85 2.76
C LEU A 55 6.65 5.02 1.49
N VAL A 56 7.66 4.96 0.64
CA VAL A 56 7.68 4.12 -0.56
C VAL A 56 8.69 3.00 -0.35
N TYR A 57 8.25 1.76 -0.52
CA TYR A 57 9.07 0.54 -0.43
C TYR A 57 8.87 -0.31 -1.69
N ALA A 58 9.96 -0.88 -2.20
CA ALA A 58 9.95 -1.78 -3.34
C ALA A 58 10.92 -2.93 -3.11
N GLY A 59 10.50 -4.15 -3.43
CA GLY A 59 11.36 -5.33 -3.37
C GLY A 59 12.32 -5.40 -4.55
N GLU A 60 13.56 -5.83 -4.32
CA GLU A 60 14.59 -5.94 -5.38
C GLU A 60 14.20 -6.94 -6.49
N TYR A 61 13.44 -7.97 -6.12
CA TYR A 61 13.10 -9.09 -7.00
C TYR A 61 11.66 -9.04 -7.54
N ASP A 62 10.96 -7.90 -7.41
CA ASP A 62 9.63 -7.73 -7.99
C ASP A 62 9.74 -7.26 -9.45
N LEU A 63 9.25 -8.08 -10.39
CA LEU A 63 9.29 -7.75 -11.81
C LEU A 63 8.20 -6.75 -12.22
N ILE A 64 7.02 -6.82 -11.60
CA ILE A 64 5.86 -6.01 -11.98
C ILE A 64 6.05 -4.59 -11.43
N CYS A 65 6.47 -4.47 -10.17
CA CYS A 65 6.70 -3.21 -9.48
C CYS A 65 8.20 -3.05 -9.15
N ASN A 66 9.01 -2.92 -10.19
CA ASN A 66 10.47 -2.93 -10.07
C ASN A 66 11.03 -1.73 -9.27
N TRP A 67 11.97 -2.02 -8.36
CA TRP A 67 12.64 -1.02 -7.52
C TRP A 67 13.31 0.10 -8.31
N LEU A 68 13.82 -0.18 -9.52
CA LEU A 68 14.43 0.84 -10.40
C LEU A 68 13.41 1.90 -10.83
N VAL A 69 12.20 1.47 -11.19
CA VAL A 69 11.12 2.37 -11.60
C VAL A 69 10.65 3.18 -10.40
N CYS A 70 10.45 2.53 -9.25
CA CYS A 70 10.10 3.22 -8.01
C CYS A 70 11.16 4.26 -7.59
N GLN A 71 12.46 3.94 -7.76
CA GLN A 71 13.54 4.89 -7.45
C GLN A 71 13.50 6.12 -8.36
N TRP A 72 13.20 5.95 -9.64
CA TRP A 72 13.07 7.05 -10.59
C TRP A 72 11.89 7.97 -10.24
N ILE A 73 10.71 7.40 -9.98
CA ILE A 73 9.50 8.11 -9.53
C ILE A 73 9.76 8.91 -8.25
N MET A 74 10.36 8.28 -7.23
CA MET A 74 10.72 8.98 -5.99
C MET A 74 11.66 10.16 -6.23
N ARG A 75 12.58 10.06 -7.21
CA ARG A 75 13.48 11.16 -7.54
C ARG A 75 12.76 12.29 -8.27
N TRP A 76 11.80 11.97 -9.13
CA TRP A 76 10.92 12.95 -9.77
C TRP A 76 10.13 13.74 -8.71
N MET A 77 9.47 13.03 -7.78
CA MET A 77 8.68 13.65 -6.71
C MET A 77 9.49 14.61 -5.83
N LYS A 78 10.74 14.25 -5.52
CA LYS A 78 11.66 15.12 -4.76
C LYS A 78 12.01 16.41 -5.50
N GLY A 79 11.99 16.39 -6.83
CA GLY A 79 12.27 17.57 -7.66
C GLY A 79 11.09 18.54 -7.74
N THR A 80 9.85 18.06 -7.59
CA THR A 80 8.64 18.87 -7.77
C THR A 80 8.19 19.59 -6.49
N THR A 81 8.43 19.03 -5.31
CA THR A 81 7.81 19.54 -4.06
C THR A 81 8.59 20.64 -3.33
N GLY A 82 9.84 20.97 -3.70
CA GLY A 82 10.61 22.10 -3.12
C GLY A 82 10.89 22.06 -1.60
N ALA A 83 10.19 21.21 -0.84
CA ALA A 83 10.19 21.10 0.61
C ALA A 83 10.62 19.69 0.99
N LEU A 84 11.91 19.54 1.25
CA LEU A 84 12.48 18.33 1.81
C LEU A 84 12.16 18.25 3.30
N LYS A 85 11.48 17.19 3.77
CA LYS A 85 11.91 16.47 4.99
C LYS A 85 11.18 15.14 5.24
N PHE A 86 12.01 14.10 5.47
CA PHE A 86 11.71 12.73 5.93
C PHE A 86 10.94 11.84 4.92
N ILE A 87 11.41 10.69 4.44
CA ILE A 87 12.36 9.69 4.94
C ILE A 87 13.13 9.11 3.73
N LEU A 88 14.44 9.38 3.65
CA LEU A 88 15.38 8.50 2.94
C LEU A 88 16.20 7.78 4.02
N GLY A 89 15.63 6.71 4.55
CA GLY A 89 16.27 5.75 5.45
C GLY A 89 15.36 4.53 5.41
N LEU A 90 15.69 3.44 4.73
CA LEU A 90 16.90 2.67 4.91
C LEU A 90 17.22 1.94 3.59
N MET A 91 18.17 2.44 2.82
CA MET A 91 18.88 1.59 1.85
C MET A 91 19.80 0.71 2.69
N LEU A 92 19.68 -0.62 2.53
CA LEU A 92 20.29 -1.72 3.29
C LEU A 92 19.44 -2.29 4.45
N MET A 93 18.34 -2.95 4.13
CA MET A 93 17.94 -4.15 4.88
C MET A 93 18.49 -5.38 4.16
N ARG A 94 19.76 -5.68 4.44
CA ARG A 94 20.31 -7.02 4.21
C ARG A 94 20.10 -7.83 5.50
N THR A 95 18.84 -8.12 5.81
CA THR A 95 18.44 -9.02 6.91
C THR A 95 17.18 -9.77 6.49
N PRO A 96 17.17 -11.12 6.48
CA PRO A 96 15.92 -11.85 6.40
C PRO A 96 15.23 -11.65 7.75
N SER A 97 13.96 -11.23 7.76
CA SER A 97 13.19 -10.89 8.96
C SER A 97 13.41 -9.45 9.45
N ILE A 98 12.63 -8.51 8.90
CA ILE A 98 12.12 -7.40 9.71
C ILE A 98 10.64 -7.23 9.39
N CYS A 99 9.82 -7.68 10.35
CA CYS A 99 8.47 -7.17 10.56
C CYS A 99 8.61 -5.75 11.11
N ILE A 100 8.02 -4.74 10.49
CA ILE A 100 7.70 -3.48 11.18
C ILE A 100 6.30 -3.04 10.75
N MET A 101 5.38 -3.18 11.71
CA MET A 101 4.05 -2.59 11.73
C MET A 101 4.15 -1.05 11.78
N PRO A 102 3.28 -0.30 11.11
CA PRO A 102 3.06 1.09 11.48
C PRO A 102 2.22 1.14 12.75
N THR A 103 2.80 1.64 13.83
CA THR A 103 2.02 2.14 14.98
C THR A 103 1.17 3.31 14.49
N ILE A 104 -0.09 3.06 14.15
CA ILE A 104 -1.10 4.11 14.09
C ILE A 104 -1.42 4.45 15.54
N GLN A 105 -0.78 5.48 16.06
CA GLN A 105 -1.25 6.10 17.29
C GLN A 105 -2.48 6.92 16.91
N SER A 106 -3.64 6.26 16.88
CA SER A 106 -4.91 6.97 16.76
C SER A 106 -5.13 7.71 18.07
N ASN A 107 -5.08 9.04 18.01
CA ASN A 107 -5.49 9.88 19.12
C ASN A 107 -7.02 9.99 19.02
N HIS A 108 -7.72 8.90 19.33
CA HIS A 108 -9.17 8.94 19.55
C HIS A 108 -9.39 9.56 20.92
N ASN A 109 -9.60 10.88 20.91
CA ASN A 109 -10.12 11.61 22.06
C ASN A 109 -11.59 11.21 22.22
N SER A 110 -11.84 10.15 22.99
CA SER A 110 -13.16 9.71 23.40
C SER A 110 -13.72 10.69 24.44
N ASN A 111 -14.37 11.75 23.97
CA ASN A 111 -15.42 12.41 24.74
C ASN A 111 -16.76 11.98 24.14
N LEU A 112 -17.23 10.82 24.58
CA LEU A 112 -18.62 10.39 24.43
C LEU A 112 -19.37 10.85 25.68
N ASN A 113 -20.22 11.86 25.51
CA ASN A 113 -21.50 11.94 26.21
C ASN A 113 -22.53 11.25 25.33
#